data_AF-A0AA41VGD8-F1
#
_entry.id   AF-A0AA41VGD8-F1
#
_cell.length_a   1.000
_cell.length_b   1.000
_cell.length_c   1.000
_cell.angle_alpha   90.00
_cell.angle_beta   90.00
_cell.angle_gamma   90.00
#
_symmetry.space_group_name_H-M   'P 1'
#
loop_
_entity.id
_entity.type
_entity.pdbx_description
1 polymer ?
#
loop_
_entity_poly.entity_id
_entity_poly.type
_entity_poly.pdbx_seq_one_letter_code
_entity_poly.pdbx_strand_id
1 'polypeptide(L)'
;MDGSYTMKGGTDQFSYVQNSSCQRRGIDLSQGMMKEAIAKEFDVQNLLTNNPNTTFRIVDLGCSVRTNSFIAVDGIIEAINLKLKSYFQGLELMQTATPQFQVYFNDRASNDFNTLFALIPSEKSYFAAGVPGTFYGRLFPRASLHFAHSSTALHWLSRVPKEVGDINSSAWNKGRIHYTNASNEVLQAYTAQYVLDMEAFLLARGHEIVCGGLMFILVLAIADEALASQTCPGLLLEVLGSCLMELSKTGIADEAKVDSFNLPVYLTSPKQVTKLVETTGCFTVERLERLETLFPPASGAQILSNHIRAALEESIKQHFGLSDDDSDKLFDLYSKRLADSLSIFTESEEKSFQLFLVLKRNSVIIAH
;
A
#
# COMPACT_ATOMS: atom_id res chain seq x y z
N MET A 1 -7.38 -5.19 -20.32
CA MET A 1 -6.51 -6.25 -19.78
C MET A 1 -6.38 -6.00 -18.29
N ASP A 2 -6.52 -7.03 -17.47
CA ASP A 2 -6.29 -6.91 -16.02
C ASP A 2 -4.76 -6.93 -15.81
N GLY A 3 -4.12 -5.78 -15.98
CA GLY A 3 -2.68 -5.66 -15.85
C GLY A 3 -2.23 -6.06 -14.45
N SER A 4 -1.19 -6.89 -14.36
CA SER A 4 -0.54 -7.16 -13.08
C SER A 4 0.31 -5.96 -12.69
N TYR A 5 -0.20 -5.10 -11.80
CA TYR A 5 0.55 -4.00 -11.21
C TYR A 5 1.37 -4.49 -10.00
N THR A 6 2.34 -5.37 -10.26
CA THR A 6 3.33 -5.81 -9.27
C THR A 6 4.62 -5.01 -9.45
N MET A 7 5.33 -4.78 -8.35
CA MET A 7 6.59 -4.04 -8.40
C MET A 7 7.66 -4.82 -9.18
N LYS A 8 8.64 -4.12 -9.75
CA LYS A 8 9.75 -4.76 -10.47
C LYS A 8 10.55 -5.66 -9.52
N GLY A 9 10.47 -6.97 -9.78
CA GLY A 9 11.19 -8.00 -9.04
C GLY A 9 12.70 -7.96 -9.27
N GLY A 10 13.42 -8.92 -8.67
CA GLY A 10 14.87 -9.00 -8.76
C GLY A 10 15.62 -8.04 -7.84
N THR A 11 16.95 -7.95 -8.04
CA THR A 11 17.88 -7.22 -7.17
C THR A 11 18.77 -6.22 -7.91
N ASP A 12 18.48 -5.96 -9.19
CA ASP A 12 19.22 -5.00 -10.01
C ASP A 12 18.98 -3.54 -9.58
N GLN A 13 19.72 -2.60 -10.17
CA GLN A 13 19.69 -1.18 -9.82
C GLN A 13 18.29 -0.53 -9.96
N PHE A 14 17.44 -1.02 -10.86
CA PHE A 14 16.10 -0.50 -11.11
C PHE A 14 15.00 -1.35 -10.47
N SER A 15 15.36 -2.45 -9.82
CA SER A 15 14.43 -3.26 -9.04
C SER A 15 13.79 -2.48 -7.89
N TYR A 16 12.63 -2.94 -7.45
CA TYR A 16 11.95 -2.40 -6.26
C TYR A 16 12.78 -2.56 -4.99
N VAL A 17 13.64 -3.58 -4.95
CA VAL A 17 14.58 -3.81 -3.84
C VAL A 17 15.53 -2.62 -3.67
N GLN A 18 15.93 -1.93 -4.73
CA GLN A 18 16.86 -0.80 -4.62
C GLN A 18 16.16 0.57 -4.52
N ASN A 19 14.86 0.65 -4.86
CA ASN A 19 14.16 1.94 -5.07
C ASN A 19 12.92 2.14 -4.18
N SER A 20 12.86 1.46 -3.02
CA SER A 20 11.74 1.52 -2.07
C SER A 20 12.03 2.28 -0.76
N SER A 21 13.01 3.19 -0.78
CA SER A 21 13.40 4.02 0.38
C SER A 21 12.30 4.99 0.82
N CYS A 22 11.46 5.46 -0.10
CA CYS A 22 10.27 6.26 0.23
C CYS A 22 9.32 5.47 1.14
N GLN A 23 8.95 4.24 0.74
CA GLN A 23 8.04 3.39 1.53
C GLN A 23 8.66 3.03 2.88
N ARG A 24 9.97 2.85 2.91
CA ARG A 24 10.73 2.54 4.12
C ARG A 24 10.53 3.57 5.22
N ARG A 25 10.57 4.87 4.87
CA ARG A 25 10.44 5.99 5.81
C ARG A 25 9.13 5.93 6.58
N GLY A 26 8.00 5.67 5.92
CA GLY A 26 6.71 5.54 6.58
C GLY A 26 6.68 4.40 7.60
N ILE A 27 7.25 3.25 7.25
CA ILE A 27 7.35 2.10 8.15
C ILE A 27 8.16 2.49 9.39
N ASP A 28 9.34 3.09 9.20
CA ASP A 28 10.21 3.49 10.30
C ASP A 28 9.51 4.49 11.25
N LEU A 29 8.81 5.49 10.71
CA LEU A 29 8.05 6.47 11.50
C LEU A 29 6.86 5.84 12.25
N SER A 30 6.28 4.76 11.72
CA SER A 30 5.13 4.09 12.34
C SER A 30 5.47 3.09 13.44
N GLN A 31 6.74 2.66 13.55
CA GLN A 31 7.17 1.63 14.50
C GLN A 31 6.76 1.93 15.96
N GLY A 32 7.04 3.15 16.43
CA GLY A 32 6.68 3.56 17.78
C GLY A 32 5.17 3.55 18.01
N MET A 33 4.40 4.05 17.04
CA MET A 33 2.95 4.10 17.13
C MET A 33 2.30 2.71 17.11
N MET A 34 2.86 1.76 16.33
CA MET A 34 2.42 0.36 16.35
C MET A 34 2.71 -0.29 17.71
N LYS A 35 3.90 -0.07 18.28
CA LYS A 35 4.27 -0.56 19.62
C LYS A 35 3.31 -0.03 20.70
N GLU A 36 3.03 1.27 20.68
CA GLU A 36 2.07 1.91 21.59
C GLU A 36 0.66 1.34 21.44
N ALA A 37 0.19 1.17 20.20
CA ALA A 37 -1.12 0.61 19.92
C ALA A 37 -1.26 -0.84 20.41
N ILE A 38 -0.26 -1.69 20.19
CA ILE A 38 -0.26 -3.06 20.73
C ILE A 38 -0.24 -3.04 22.26
N ALA A 39 0.55 -2.15 22.86
CA ALA A 39 0.63 -2.03 24.30
C ALA A 39 -0.70 -1.58 24.93
N LYS A 40 -1.43 -0.67 24.28
CA LYS A 40 -2.67 -0.09 24.81
C LYS A 40 -3.92 -0.90 24.45
N GLU A 41 -4.04 -1.30 23.19
CA GLU A 41 -5.30 -1.77 22.62
C GLU A 41 -5.43 -3.29 22.53
N PHE A 42 -4.31 -4.03 22.53
CA PHE A 42 -4.32 -5.48 22.40
C PHE A 42 -4.43 -6.18 23.76
N ASP A 43 -5.51 -6.92 23.94
CA ASP A 43 -5.79 -7.66 25.17
C ASP A 43 -5.24 -9.09 25.09
N VAL A 44 -4.10 -9.29 25.75
CA VAL A 44 -3.45 -10.61 25.87
C VAL A 44 -4.10 -11.51 26.91
N GLN A 45 -4.80 -10.96 27.91
CA GLN A 45 -5.37 -11.74 29.01
C GLN A 45 -6.45 -12.68 28.50
N ASN A 46 -7.36 -12.16 27.69
CA ASN A 46 -8.44 -12.96 27.10
C ASN A 46 -7.90 -14.07 26.19
N LEU A 47 -6.81 -13.81 25.45
CA LEU A 47 -6.20 -14.82 24.58
C LEU A 47 -5.50 -15.92 25.38
N LEU A 48 -4.65 -15.54 26.33
CA LEU A 48 -3.83 -16.48 27.10
C LEU A 48 -4.64 -17.32 28.09
N THR A 49 -5.72 -16.76 28.64
CA THR A 49 -6.64 -17.50 29.52
C THR A 49 -7.31 -18.65 28.76
N ASN A 50 -7.66 -18.42 27.50
CA ASN A 50 -8.29 -19.44 26.65
C ASN A 50 -7.28 -20.41 26.05
N ASN A 51 -6.08 -19.94 25.69
CA ASN A 51 -5.01 -20.77 25.15
C ASN A 51 -3.61 -20.21 25.51
N PRO A 52 -2.92 -20.78 26.51
CA PRO A 52 -1.59 -20.31 26.93
C PRO A 52 -0.49 -20.57 25.89
N ASN A 53 -0.72 -21.49 24.93
CA ASN A 53 0.20 -21.81 23.84
C ASN A 53 -0.23 -21.13 22.52
N THR A 54 -0.81 -19.94 22.60
CA THR A 54 -1.30 -19.21 21.42
C THR A 54 -0.17 -18.93 20.43
N THR A 55 -0.36 -19.36 19.18
CA THR A 55 0.43 -18.91 18.03
C THR A 55 -0.13 -17.59 17.52
N PHE A 56 0.63 -16.51 17.62
CA PHE A 56 0.26 -15.22 17.06
C PHE A 56 0.44 -15.26 15.54
N ARG A 57 -0.63 -14.90 14.83
CA ARG A 57 -0.69 -14.93 13.36
C ARG A 57 -0.76 -13.52 12.84
N ILE A 58 0.24 -13.15 12.04
CA ILE A 58 0.44 -11.82 11.48
C ILE A 58 0.38 -11.95 9.96
N VAL A 59 -0.30 -11.03 9.29
CA VAL A 59 -0.23 -10.91 7.83
C VAL A 59 0.31 -9.54 7.43
N ASP A 60 1.19 -9.50 6.45
CA ASP A 60 1.51 -8.30 5.68
C ASP A 60 0.84 -8.36 4.31
N LEU A 61 -0.02 -7.39 4.00
CA LEU A 61 -0.87 -7.33 2.81
C LEU A 61 -0.28 -6.35 1.81
N GLY A 62 0.11 -6.84 0.63
CA GLY A 62 0.90 -6.08 -0.34
C GLY A 62 2.38 -6.03 0.04
N CYS A 63 2.96 -7.19 0.36
CA CYS A 63 4.32 -7.30 0.89
C CYS A 63 5.42 -7.00 -0.13
N SER A 64 5.10 -7.02 -1.44
CA SER A 64 6.08 -6.92 -2.53
C SER A 64 7.21 -7.95 -2.37
N VAL A 65 8.46 -7.53 -2.62
CA VAL A 65 9.64 -8.41 -2.75
C VAL A 65 10.75 -8.12 -1.73
N ARG A 66 10.53 -7.31 -0.67
CA ARG A 66 11.63 -6.72 0.14
C ARG A 66 11.46 -6.65 1.67
N THR A 67 12.57 -6.31 2.33
CA THR A 67 12.85 -6.00 3.76
C THR A 67 11.92 -5.03 4.48
N ASN A 68 11.23 -4.16 3.75
CA ASN A 68 10.24 -3.25 4.35
C ASN A 68 9.18 -4.05 5.11
N SER A 69 8.70 -5.13 4.49
CA SER A 69 7.78 -6.10 5.09
C SER A 69 8.34 -6.72 6.37
N PHE A 70 9.59 -7.18 6.34
CA PHE A 70 10.23 -7.82 7.50
C PHE A 70 10.33 -6.88 8.69
N ILE A 71 10.60 -5.60 8.46
CA ILE A 71 10.80 -4.65 9.56
C ILE A 71 9.46 -4.22 10.17
N ALA A 72 8.40 -4.12 9.38
CA ALA A 72 7.06 -3.99 9.92
C ALA A 72 6.69 -5.21 10.80
N VAL A 73 6.93 -6.43 10.30
CA VAL A 73 6.66 -7.69 11.02
C VAL A 73 7.47 -7.81 12.29
N ASP A 74 8.79 -7.57 12.23
CA ASP A 74 9.69 -7.65 13.39
C ASP A 74 9.28 -6.64 14.46
N GLY A 75 8.87 -5.43 14.05
CA GLY A 75 8.31 -4.41 14.94
C GLY A 75 7.07 -4.87 15.70
N ILE A 76 6.14 -5.55 15.00
CA ILE A 76 4.94 -6.13 15.60
C ILE A 76 5.31 -7.26 16.57
N ILE A 77 6.22 -8.16 16.18
CA ILE A 77 6.69 -9.27 17.02
C ILE A 77 7.36 -8.74 18.29
N GLU A 78 8.23 -7.75 18.18
CA GLU A 78 8.89 -7.10 19.31
C GLU A 78 7.86 -6.50 20.27
N ALA A 79 6.87 -5.78 19.74
CA ALA A 79 5.79 -5.17 20.53
C ALA A 79 4.99 -6.23 21.32
N ILE A 80 4.64 -7.34 20.67
CA ILE A 80 3.91 -8.44 21.30
C ILE A 80 4.74 -9.07 22.42
N ASN A 81 6.03 -9.33 22.17
CA ASN A 81 6.94 -9.88 23.17
C ASN A 81 7.06 -8.96 24.40
N LEU A 82 7.16 -7.64 24.20
CA LEU A 82 7.18 -6.67 25.29
C LEU A 82 5.86 -6.68 26.09
N LYS A 83 4.71 -6.73 25.40
CA LYS A 83 3.39 -6.81 26.03
C LYS A 83 3.23 -8.08 26.87
N LEU A 84 3.65 -9.23 26.35
CA LEU A 84 3.63 -10.50 27.06
C LEU A 84 4.53 -10.48 28.30
N LYS A 85 5.76 -9.99 28.14
CA LYS A 85 6.70 -9.83 29.26
C LYS A 85 6.10 -8.97 30.37
N SER A 86 5.52 -7.82 30.03
CA SER A 86 4.85 -6.93 31.00
C SER A 86 3.66 -7.61 31.68
N TYR A 87 2.85 -8.36 30.93
CA TYR A 87 1.71 -9.10 31.48
C TYR A 87 2.12 -10.15 32.52
N PHE A 88 3.09 -11.02 32.20
CA PHE A 88 3.55 -12.05 33.14
C PHE A 88 4.27 -11.45 34.36
N GLN A 89 5.05 -10.39 34.18
CA GLN A 89 5.67 -9.66 35.28
C GLN A 89 4.62 -9.07 36.24
N GLY A 90 3.53 -8.50 35.72
CA GLY A 90 2.44 -7.97 36.53
C GLY A 90 1.67 -9.04 37.32
N LEU A 91 1.77 -10.31 36.92
CA LEU A 91 1.18 -11.45 37.63
C LEU A 91 2.17 -12.16 38.56
N GLU A 92 3.41 -11.67 38.68
CA GLU A 92 4.51 -12.36 39.38
C GLU A 92 4.75 -13.80 38.87
N LEU A 93 4.39 -14.06 37.60
CA LEU A 93 4.56 -15.36 36.97
C LEU A 93 5.82 -15.35 36.09
N MET A 94 6.57 -16.45 36.13
CA MET A 94 7.60 -16.71 35.13
C MET A 94 6.92 -17.12 33.82
N GLN A 95 7.24 -16.45 32.72
CA GLN A 95 6.81 -16.91 31.41
C GLN A 95 7.47 -18.27 31.12
N THR A 96 6.68 -19.33 31.11
CA THR A 96 7.18 -20.70 30.92
C THR A 96 7.24 -21.13 29.46
N ALA A 97 6.57 -20.42 28.56
CA ALA A 97 6.52 -20.73 27.14
C ALA A 97 6.79 -19.49 26.27
N THR A 98 7.66 -19.66 25.28
CA THR A 98 7.91 -18.65 24.25
C THR A 98 6.74 -18.63 23.27
N PRO A 99 6.14 -17.45 23.00
CA PRO A 99 5.07 -17.34 22.00
C PRO A 99 5.60 -17.77 20.64
N GLN A 100 4.77 -18.51 19.89
CA GLN A 100 5.08 -18.83 18.50
C GLN A 100 4.47 -17.78 17.59
N PHE A 101 5.19 -17.44 16.53
CA PHE A 101 4.73 -16.50 15.51
C PHE A 101 4.63 -17.20 14.16
N GLN A 102 3.50 -17.00 13.49
CA GLN A 102 3.29 -17.37 12.10
C GLN A 102 2.99 -16.11 11.30
N VAL A 103 3.87 -15.83 10.34
CA VAL A 103 3.79 -14.66 9.46
C VAL A 103 3.36 -15.11 8.08
N TYR A 104 2.41 -14.38 7.52
CA TYR A 104 1.93 -14.54 6.15
C TYR A 104 2.31 -13.31 5.35
N PHE A 105 2.99 -13.53 4.22
CA PHE A 105 3.32 -12.49 3.25
C PHE A 105 2.35 -12.61 2.09
N ASN A 106 1.42 -11.67 1.98
CA ASN A 106 0.44 -11.64 0.90
C ASN A 106 0.81 -10.60 -0.15
N ASP A 107 0.69 -11.02 -1.41
CA ASP A 107 0.69 -10.13 -2.57
C ASP A 107 -0.11 -10.79 -3.71
N ARG A 108 -0.23 -10.11 -4.85
CA ARG A 108 -0.81 -10.67 -6.07
C ARG A 108 -0.05 -11.95 -6.48
N ALA A 109 -0.75 -12.88 -7.13
CA ALA A 109 -0.16 -14.16 -7.54
C ALA A 109 1.04 -14.03 -8.49
N SER A 110 1.11 -12.91 -9.22
CA SER A 110 2.18 -12.52 -10.13
C SER A 110 3.40 -11.88 -9.44
N ASN A 111 3.35 -11.64 -8.13
CA ASN A 111 4.48 -11.10 -7.39
C ASN A 111 5.66 -12.08 -7.40
N ASP A 112 6.87 -11.56 -7.30
CA ASP A 112 8.09 -12.37 -7.26
C ASP A 112 8.32 -12.94 -5.84
N PHE A 113 7.49 -13.92 -5.48
CA PHE A 113 7.62 -14.68 -4.23
C PHE A 113 8.94 -15.45 -4.13
N ASN A 114 9.57 -15.80 -5.26
CA ASN A 114 10.86 -16.49 -5.24
C ASN A 114 11.95 -15.59 -4.66
N THR A 115 12.02 -14.34 -5.14
CA THR A 115 12.93 -13.34 -4.55
C THR A 115 12.59 -13.08 -3.10
N LEU A 116 11.30 -12.94 -2.75
CA LEU A 116 10.88 -12.79 -1.35
C LEU A 116 11.41 -13.95 -0.48
N PHE A 117 11.16 -15.20 -0.86
CA PHE A 117 11.56 -16.38 -0.09
C PHE A 117 13.07 -16.53 0.03
N ALA A 118 13.82 -16.20 -1.03
CA ALA A 118 15.28 -16.20 -1.01
C ALA A 118 15.86 -15.16 -0.03
N LEU A 119 15.13 -14.07 0.22
CA LEU A 119 15.55 -12.99 1.11
C LEU A 119 15.09 -13.15 2.56
N ILE A 120 14.21 -14.12 2.88
CA ILE A 120 13.77 -14.36 4.26
C ILE A 120 15.00 -14.78 5.11
N PRO A 121 15.26 -14.12 6.25
CA PRO A 121 16.38 -14.49 7.11
C PRO A 121 16.30 -15.94 7.61
N SER A 122 17.45 -16.61 7.63
CA SER A 122 17.59 -17.96 8.21
C SER A 122 17.32 -17.96 9.72
N GLU A 123 17.82 -16.94 10.43
CA GLU A 123 17.70 -16.78 11.89
C GLU A 123 16.48 -15.92 12.29
N LYS A 124 15.29 -16.26 11.79
CA LYS A 124 14.04 -15.57 12.15
C LYS A 124 13.34 -16.19 13.35
N SER A 125 12.62 -15.37 14.11
CA SER A 125 11.82 -15.78 15.28
C SER A 125 10.39 -16.23 14.94
N TYR A 126 10.09 -16.44 13.65
CA TYR A 126 8.75 -16.76 13.16
C TYR A 126 8.76 -17.79 12.02
N PHE A 127 7.65 -18.51 11.87
CA PHE A 127 7.36 -19.31 10.68
C PHE A 127 6.81 -18.40 9.59
N ALA A 128 7.20 -18.63 8.34
CA ALA A 128 6.83 -17.78 7.21
C ALA A 128 6.04 -18.58 6.15
N ALA A 129 5.05 -17.96 5.53
CA ALA A 129 4.32 -18.49 4.39
C ALA A 129 3.96 -17.36 3.40
N GLY A 130 4.03 -17.64 2.10
CA GLY A 130 3.49 -16.76 1.07
C GLY A 130 2.01 -17.06 0.80
N VAL A 131 1.21 -16.03 0.57
CA VAL A 131 -0.23 -16.14 0.29
C VAL A 131 -0.55 -15.36 -0.99
N PRO A 132 -0.59 -16.03 -2.16
CA PRO A 132 -0.90 -15.36 -3.42
C PRO A 132 -2.41 -15.05 -3.50
N GLY A 133 -2.75 -13.81 -3.83
CA GLY A 133 -4.13 -13.39 -4.05
C GLY A 133 -4.38 -11.91 -3.80
N THR A 134 -5.49 -11.39 -4.33
CA THR A 134 -5.91 -10.01 -4.07
C THR A 134 -6.38 -9.86 -2.62
N PHE A 135 -5.85 -8.87 -1.90
CA PHE A 135 -6.35 -8.51 -0.58
C PHE A 135 -7.73 -7.83 -0.64
N TYR A 136 -8.29 -7.53 -1.80
CA TYR A 136 -9.69 -7.09 -1.89
C TYR A 136 -10.70 -8.23 -1.68
N GLY A 137 -10.23 -9.49 -1.68
CA GLY A 137 -11.03 -10.67 -1.36
C GLY A 137 -10.59 -11.36 -0.06
N ARG A 138 -11.25 -12.48 0.24
CA ARG A 138 -10.87 -13.39 1.34
C ARG A 138 -9.61 -14.17 0.96
N LEU A 139 -8.65 -14.20 1.87
CA LEU A 139 -7.36 -14.88 1.79
C LEU A 139 -7.19 -15.94 2.89
N PHE A 140 -7.87 -15.76 4.03
CA PHE A 140 -7.71 -16.59 5.21
C PHE A 140 -9.04 -17.16 5.74
N PRO A 141 -9.00 -18.24 6.52
CA PRO A 141 -10.16 -18.70 7.30
C PRO A 141 -10.71 -17.63 8.24
N ARG A 142 -11.92 -17.84 8.73
CA ARG A 142 -12.54 -16.90 9.67
C ARG A 142 -11.77 -16.87 11.00
N ALA A 143 -11.60 -15.68 11.56
CA ALA A 143 -10.97 -15.47 12.88
C ALA A 143 -9.64 -16.22 13.05
N SER A 144 -8.79 -16.22 12.02
CA SER A 144 -7.49 -16.87 12.05
C SER A 144 -6.32 -15.90 12.25
N LEU A 145 -6.49 -14.61 12.02
CA LEU A 145 -5.42 -13.61 12.13
C LEU A 145 -5.55 -12.80 13.42
N HIS A 146 -4.42 -12.51 14.06
CA HIS A 146 -4.37 -11.63 15.24
C HIS A 146 -3.99 -10.21 14.86
N PHE A 147 -3.09 -10.09 13.89
CA PHE A 147 -2.59 -8.81 13.38
C PHE A 147 -2.59 -8.79 11.86
N ALA A 148 -2.96 -7.65 11.29
CA ALA A 148 -2.77 -7.36 9.89
C ALA A 148 -1.97 -6.07 9.74
N HIS A 149 -1.09 -6.02 8.76
CA HIS A 149 -0.35 -4.85 8.37
C HIS A 149 -0.53 -4.65 6.86
N SER A 150 -0.64 -3.40 6.43
CA SER A 150 -0.69 -3.02 5.02
C SER A 150 -0.02 -1.67 4.87
N SER A 151 1.11 -1.61 4.17
CA SER A 151 1.81 -0.35 3.92
C SER A 151 1.95 -0.10 2.43
N THR A 152 1.52 1.09 1.99
CA THR A 152 1.68 1.57 0.60
C THR A 152 1.11 0.58 -0.43
N ALA A 153 -0.02 -0.04 -0.10
CA ALA A 153 -0.70 -1.01 -0.96
C ALA A 153 -2.15 -0.60 -1.30
N LEU A 154 -2.89 -0.05 -0.33
CA LEU A 154 -4.33 0.24 -0.48
C LEU A 154 -4.68 1.42 -1.41
N HIS A 155 -3.68 2.13 -1.93
CA HIS A 155 -3.90 3.12 -2.98
C HIS A 155 -4.00 2.46 -4.38
N TRP A 156 -3.58 1.20 -4.52
CA TRP A 156 -3.71 0.43 -5.76
C TRP A 156 -5.08 -0.20 -5.86
N LEU A 157 -5.97 0.39 -6.67
CA LEU A 157 -7.30 -0.13 -6.95
C LEU A 157 -7.24 -1.56 -7.50
N SER A 158 -8.32 -2.31 -7.28
CA SER A 158 -8.45 -3.67 -7.82
C SER A 158 -8.36 -3.70 -9.34
N ARG A 159 -8.85 -2.64 -9.99
CA ARG A 159 -8.83 -2.42 -11.43
C ARG A 159 -8.94 -0.93 -11.76
N VAL A 160 -8.62 -0.60 -13.01
CA VAL A 160 -8.97 0.68 -13.62
C VAL A 160 -10.49 0.78 -13.76
N PRO A 161 -11.13 1.92 -13.41
CA PRO A 161 -12.55 2.13 -13.69
C PRO A 161 -12.84 1.96 -15.19
N LYS A 162 -13.86 1.19 -15.56
CA LYS A 162 -14.09 0.85 -16.97
C LYS A 162 -14.45 2.09 -17.80
N GLU A 163 -15.14 3.01 -17.16
CA GLU A 163 -15.67 4.25 -17.70
C GLU A 163 -14.56 5.19 -18.18
N VAL A 164 -13.33 5.07 -17.65
CA VAL A 164 -12.23 5.96 -18.04
C VAL A 164 -11.52 5.55 -19.33
N GLY A 165 -11.69 4.30 -19.76
CA GLY A 165 -11.17 3.78 -21.02
C GLY A 165 -12.21 3.70 -22.14
N ASP A 166 -13.48 4.02 -21.88
CA ASP A 166 -14.55 3.97 -22.89
C ASP A 166 -14.69 5.33 -23.58
N ILE A 167 -14.43 5.36 -24.89
CA ILE A 167 -14.52 6.59 -25.72
C ILE A 167 -15.92 7.23 -25.72
N ASN A 168 -16.97 6.46 -25.42
CA ASN A 168 -18.35 6.96 -25.38
C ASN A 168 -18.78 7.42 -23.99
N SER A 169 -17.93 7.25 -22.98
CA SER A 169 -18.20 7.64 -21.60
C SER A 169 -17.90 9.12 -21.38
N SER A 170 -18.72 9.79 -20.55
CA SER A 170 -18.40 11.15 -20.08
C SER A 170 -17.16 11.19 -19.18
N ALA A 171 -16.72 10.04 -18.68
CA ALA A 171 -15.50 9.88 -17.89
C ALA A 171 -14.29 9.45 -18.75
N TRP A 172 -14.36 9.48 -20.08
CA TRP A 172 -13.21 9.08 -20.91
C TRP A 172 -11.97 9.94 -20.63
N ASN A 173 -10.89 9.32 -20.17
CA ASN A 173 -9.70 10.03 -19.70
C ASN A 173 -8.67 10.30 -20.82
N LYS A 174 -9.12 10.93 -21.90
CA LYS A 174 -8.29 11.18 -23.10
C LYS A 174 -7.02 11.98 -22.76
N GLY A 175 -5.89 11.54 -23.34
CA GLY A 175 -4.58 12.21 -23.28
C GLY A 175 -3.96 12.25 -21.90
N ARG A 176 -4.43 11.41 -20.97
CA ARG A 176 -4.03 11.38 -19.56
C ARG A 176 -3.89 9.93 -19.11
N ILE A 177 -3.13 9.73 -18.05
CA ILE A 177 -2.89 8.40 -17.47
C ILE A 177 -3.48 8.23 -16.06
N HIS A 178 -4.08 9.29 -15.53
CA HIS A 178 -4.61 9.34 -14.16
C HIS A 178 -5.65 10.46 -14.02
N TYR A 179 -6.35 10.53 -12.89
CA TYR A 179 -7.41 11.51 -12.64
C TYR A 179 -6.91 12.88 -12.13
N THR A 180 -5.62 13.03 -11.82
CA THR A 180 -5.06 14.18 -11.10
C THR A 180 -5.47 15.55 -11.62
N ASN A 181 -5.41 15.74 -12.94
CA ASN A 181 -5.86 16.95 -13.62
C ASN A 181 -6.91 16.61 -14.70
N ALA A 182 -7.79 15.66 -14.37
CA ALA A 182 -8.87 15.21 -15.22
C ALA A 182 -10.21 15.88 -14.85
N SER A 183 -11.29 15.52 -15.54
CA SER A 183 -12.62 16.02 -15.24
C SER A 183 -13.19 15.40 -13.95
N ASN A 184 -14.27 16.01 -13.43
CA ASN A 184 -14.95 15.49 -12.24
C ASN A 184 -15.53 14.09 -12.48
N GLU A 185 -15.96 13.77 -13.69
CA GLU A 185 -16.50 12.46 -14.06
C GLU A 185 -15.43 11.36 -13.94
N VAL A 186 -14.19 11.66 -14.35
CA VAL A 186 -13.04 10.76 -14.16
C VAL A 186 -12.78 10.55 -12.66
N LEU A 187 -12.71 11.63 -11.88
CA LEU A 187 -12.50 11.56 -10.43
C LEU A 187 -13.62 10.74 -9.73
N GLN A 188 -14.87 10.91 -10.15
CA GLN A 188 -16.00 10.15 -9.62
C GLN A 188 -15.89 8.65 -9.93
N ALA A 189 -15.48 8.28 -11.14
CA ALA A 189 -15.26 6.88 -11.50
C ALA A 189 -14.17 6.21 -10.64
N TYR A 190 -13.04 6.92 -10.44
CA TYR A 190 -11.98 6.48 -9.54
C TYR A 190 -12.43 6.39 -8.08
N THR A 191 -13.20 7.37 -7.62
CA THR A 191 -13.76 7.40 -6.25
C THR A 191 -14.72 6.23 -6.01
N ALA A 192 -15.59 5.94 -6.98
CA ALA A 192 -16.52 4.81 -6.89
C ALA A 192 -15.77 3.48 -6.81
N GLN A 193 -14.73 3.28 -7.62
CA GLN A 193 -13.91 2.08 -7.57
C GLN A 193 -13.16 1.94 -6.24
N TYR A 194 -12.61 3.04 -5.69
CA TYR A 194 -11.97 3.04 -4.37
C TYR A 194 -12.92 2.62 -3.24
N VAL A 195 -14.15 3.17 -3.22
CA VAL A 195 -15.16 2.82 -2.22
C VAL A 195 -15.46 1.33 -2.25
N LEU A 196 -15.74 0.78 -3.44
CA LEU A 196 -16.01 -0.65 -3.61
C LEU A 196 -14.84 -1.51 -3.11
N ASP A 197 -13.62 -1.12 -3.46
CA ASP A 197 -12.40 -1.84 -3.10
C ASP A 197 -12.15 -1.81 -1.59
N MET A 198 -12.27 -0.64 -0.96
CA MET A 198 -12.05 -0.51 0.48
C MET A 198 -13.14 -1.19 1.32
N GLU A 199 -14.40 -1.14 0.89
CA GLU A 199 -15.46 -1.89 1.56
C GLU A 199 -15.18 -3.39 1.50
N ALA A 200 -14.83 -3.92 0.32
CA ALA A 200 -14.47 -5.32 0.15
C ALA A 200 -13.25 -5.72 0.99
N PHE A 201 -12.21 -4.87 1.04
CA PHE A 201 -11.04 -5.06 1.89
C PHE A 201 -11.44 -5.14 3.37
N LEU A 202 -12.16 -4.14 3.89
CA LEU A 202 -12.56 -4.07 5.30
C LEU A 202 -13.47 -5.25 5.68
N LEU A 203 -14.42 -5.63 4.84
CA LEU A 203 -15.28 -6.80 5.09
C LEU A 203 -14.48 -8.10 5.12
N ALA A 204 -13.58 -8.30 4.15
CA ALA A 204 -12.73 -9.49 4.10
C ALA A 204 -11.83 -9.60 5.35
N ARG A 205 -11.18 -8.50 5.75
CA ARG A 205 -10.36 -8.44 6.98
C ARG A 205 -11.21 -8.61 8.22
N GLY A 206 -12.42 -8.07 8.25
CA GLY A 206 -13.38 -8.23 9.33
C GLY A 206 -13.71 -9.71 9.58
N HIS A 207 -13.84 -10.51 8.53
CA HIS A 207 -14.06 -11.96 8.69
C HIS A 207 -12.82 -12.72 9.18
N GLU A 208 -11.62 -12.27 8.82
CA GLU A 208 -10.38 -13.03 9.02
C GLU A 208 -9.66 -12.72 10.33
N ILE A 209 -9.79 -11.48 10.80
CA ILE A 209 -9.16 -11.01 12.04
C ILE A 209 -10.04 -11.39 13.23
N VAL A 210 -9.43 -11.92 14.28
CA VAL A 210 -10.10 -12.25 15.55
C VAL A 210 -10.69 -10.99 16.20
N CYS A 211 -11.75 -11.13 17.00
CA CYS A 211 -12.27 -10.00 17.79
C CYS A 211 -11.15 -9.43 18.69
N GLY A 212 -11.01 -8.11 18.71
CA GLY A 212 -9.92 -7.43 19.42
C GLY A 212 -8.55 -7.47 18.74
N GLY A 213 -8.41 -8.18 17.61
CA GLY A 213 -7.21 -8.14 16.77
C GLY A 213 -7.01 -6.75 16.14
N LEU A 214 -5.76 -6.42 15.82
CA LEU A 214 -5.38 -5.10 15.32
C LEU A 214 -4.98 -5.14 13.85
N MET A 215 -5.30 -4.06 13.12
CA MET A 215 -4.88 -3.84 11.75
C MET A 215 -4.19 -2.48 11.63
N PHE A 216 -2.97 -2.48 11.09
CA PHE A 216 -2.16 -1.30 10.86
C PHE A 216 -2.16 -0.96 9.38
N ILE A 217 -2.51 0.27 9.03
CA ILE A 217 -2.55 0.73 7.65
C ILE A 217 -1.66 1.95 7.50
N LEU A 218 -0.74 1.91 6.53
CA LEU A 218 -0.11 3.09 5.94
C LEU A 218 -0.59 3.23 4.49
N VAL A 219 -1.28 4.32 4.18
CA VAL A 219 -1.82 4.56 2.82
C VAL A 219 -1.48 5.98 2.37
N LEU A 220 -1.26 6.17 1.07
CA LEU A 220 -1.14 7.51 0.52
C LEU A 220 -2.49 8.22 0.64
N ALA A 221 -2.45 9.41 1.20
CA ALA A 221 -3.63 10.21 1.42
C ALA A 221 -3.41 11.67 1.03
N ILE A 222 -4.51 12.35 0.82
CA ILE A 222 -4.59 13.78 0.55
C ILE A 222 -5.46 14.46 1.61
N ALA A 223 -5.25 15.75 1.82
CA ALA A 223 -6.15 16.56 2.64
C ALA A 223 -7.56 16.56 2.02
N ASP A 224 -8.60 16.61 2.87
CA ASP A 224 -9.99 16.39 2.44
C ASP A 224 -10.50 17.36 1.36
N GLU A 225 -9.90 18.53 1.26
CA GLU A 225 -10.28 19.59 0.31
C GLU A 225 -9.18 19.85 -0.75
N ALA A 226 -8.10 19.05 -0.73
CA ALA A 226 -7.02 19.19 -1.70
C ALA A 226 -7.34 18.50 -3.02
N LEU A 227 -6.89 19.10 -4.12
CA LEU A 227 -6.92 18.47 -5.44
C LEU A 227 -5.67 17.62 -5.62
N ALA A 228 -5.81 16.44 -6.24
CA ALA A 228 -4.69 15.55 -6.49
C ALA A 228 -3.59 16.21 -7.35
N SER A 229 -3.93 17.09 -8.30
CA SER A 229 -2.98 17.90 -9.08
C SER A 229 -2.11 18.85 -8.25
N GLN A 230 -2.50 19.15 -7.00
CA GLN A 230 -1.74 20.01 -6.10
C GLN A 230 -0.77 19.23 -5.20
N THR A 231 -0.60 17.92 -5.44
CA THR A 231 0.16 17.02 -4.57
C THR A 231 1.38 16.47 -5.29
N CYS A 232 2.43 16.10 -4.56
CA CYS A 232 3.61 15.50 -5.17
C CYS A 232 3.30 14.17 -5.89
N PRO A 233 2.51 13.23 -5.32
CA PRO A 233 2.06 12.06 -6.08
C PRO A 233 1.38 12.44 -7.40
N GLY A 234 0.53 13.48 -7.39
CA GLY A 234 -0.14 13.92 -8.60
C GLY A 234 0.80 14.50 -9.65
N LEU A 235 1.74 15.33 -9.22
CA LEU A 235 2.79 15.87 -10.10
C LEU A 235 3.60 14.76 -10.77
N LEU A 236 4.00 13.73 -10.01
CA LEU A 236 4.75 12.59 -10.56
C LEU A 236 3.98 11.91 -11.71
N LEU A 237 2.68 11.67 -11.51
CA LEU A 237 1.85 11.02 -12.53
C LEU A 237 1.55 11.93 -13.72
N GLU A 238 1.37 13.24 -13.51
CA GLU A 238 1.17 14.21 -14.58
C GLU A 238 2.40 14.36 -15.47
N VAL A 239 3.58 14.45 -14.85
CA VAL A 239 4.85 14.53 -15.59
C VAL A 239 5.05 13.25 -16.39
N LEU A 240 4.79 12.07 -15.82
CA LEU A 240 4.88 10.80 -16.53
C LEU A 240 3.92 10.72 -17.73
N GLY A 241 2.66 11.14 -17.54
CA GLY A 241 1.67 11.22 -18.60
C GLY A 241 2.09 12.15 -19.74
N SER A 242 2.67 13.30 -19.41
CA SER A 242 3.18 14.24 -20.41
C SER A 242 4.37 13.69 -21.20
N CYS A 243 5.28 12.94 -20.55
CA CYS A 243 6.37 12.24 -21.23
C CYS A 243 5.85 11.18 -22.21
N LEU A 244 4.85 10.38 -21.81
CA LEU A 244 4.22 9.40 -22.71
C LEU A 244 3.57 10.07 -23.94
N MET A 245 2.90 11.20 -23.74
CA MET A 245 2.35 12.02 -24.83
C MET A 245 3.42 12.67 -25.71
N GLU A 246 4.63 12.92 -25.19
CA GLU A 246 5.76 13.40 -26.00
C GLU A 246 6.34 12.25 -26.86
N LEU A 247 6.47 11.06 -26.27
CA LEU A 247 6.88 9.85 -26.99
C LEU A 247 5.89 9.47 -28.09
N SER A 248 4.59 9.76 -27.93
CA SER A 248 3.62 9.50 -29.00
C SER A 248 3.79 10.42 -30.20
N LYS A 249 4.12 11.70 -29.95
CA LYS A 249 4.41 12.68 -31.02
C LYS A 249 5.69 12.36 -31.79
N THR A 250 6.64 11.65 -31.18
CA THR A 250 7.87 11.20 -31.84
C THR A 250 7.74 9.81 -32.48
N GLY A 251 6.57 9.16 -32.36
CA GLY A 251 6.29 7.86 -32.95
C GLY A 251 6.85 6.66 -32.18
N ILE A 252 7.38 6.87 -30.97
CA ILE A 252 7.88 5.79 -30.09
C ILE A 252 6.71 5.08 -29.40
N ALA A 253 5.67 5.83 -29.03
CA ALA A 253 4.43 5.29 -28.46
C ALA A 253 3.24 5.56 -29.40
N ASP A 254 2.21 4.74 -29.32
CA ASP A 254 0.94 5.00 -30.01
C ASP A 254 0.06 5.91 -29.13
N GLU A 255 -0.44 7.02 -29.68
CA GLU A 255 -1.32 7.96 -28.97
C GLU A 255 -2.60 7.28 -28.47
N ALA A 256 -3.18 6.35 -29.26
CA ALA A 256 -4.35 5.59 -28.83
C ALA A 256 -4.05 4.65 -27.65
N LYS A 257 -2.79 4.20 -27.54
CA LYS A 257 -2.34 3.47 -26.35
C LYS A 257 -2.17 4.38 -25.14
N VAL A 258 -1.78 5.65 -25.33
CA VAL A 258 -1.77 6.62 -24.22
C VAL A 258 -3.19 6.90 -23.73
N ASP A 259 -4.14 7.14 -24.65
CA ASP A 259 -5.55 7.38 -24.33
C ASP A 259 -6.23 6.22 -23.59
N SER A 260 -5.75 4.98 -23.78
CA SER A 260 -6.26 3.78 -23.11
C SER A 260 -5.46 3.37 -21.87
N PHE A 261 -4.30 3.99 -21.61
CA PHE A 261 -3.46 3.67 -20.46
C PHE A 261 -3.87 4.50 -19.25
N ASN A 262 -4.49 3.86 -18.26
CA ASN A 262 -4.88 4.51 -17.01
C ASN A 262 -4.31 3.75 -15.81
N LEU A 263 -3.75 4.46 -14.84
CA LEU A 263 -3.18 3.89 -13.64
C LEU A 263 -4.29 3.66 -12.59
N PRO A 264 -4.42 2.46 -12.00
CA PRO A 264 -5.40 2.16 -10.98
C PRO A 264 -4.90 2.63 -9.61
N VAL A 265 -4.57 3.92 -9.48
CA VAL A 265 -4.09 4.51 -8.23
C VAL A 265 -5.11 5.53 -7.73
N TYR A 266 -5.43 5.49 -6.44
CA TYR A 266 -6.31 6.46 -5.80
C TYR A 266 -5.74 6.97 -4.48
N LEU A 267 -5.86 8.28 -4.26
CA LEU A 267 -5.45 8.94 -3.03
C LEU A 267 -6.69 9.19 -2.17
N THR A 268 -6.79 8.48 -1.04
CA THR A 268 -7.90 8.66 -0.09
C THR A 268 -7.75 9.95 0.72
N SER A 269 -8.80 10.35 1.42
CA SER A 269 -8.73 11.34 2.48
C SER A 269 -8.95 10.73 3.88
N PRO A 270 -8.53 11.40 4.97
CA PRO A 270 -8.88 11.01 6.34
C PRO A 270 -10.38 10.86 6.58
N LYS A 271 -11.22 11.80 6.10
CA LYS A 271 -12.68 11.69 6.23
C LYS A 271 -13.22 10.48 5.49
N GLN A 272 -12.74 10.22 4.27
CA GLN A 272 -13.23 9.14 3.43
C GLN A 272 -12.93 7.76 4.03
N VAL A 273 -11.69 7.51 4.45
CA VAL A 273 -11.32 6.21 5.05
C VAL A 273 -12.04 5.99 6.39
N THR A 274 -12.16 7.03 7.22
CA THR A 274 -12.88 6.95 8.50
C THR A 274 -14.35 6.62 8.26
N LYS A 275 -14.97 7.27 7.27
CA LYS A 275 -16.37 7.02 6.92
C LYS A 275 -16.60 5.58 6.45
N LEU A 276 -15.67 5.01 5.68
CA LEU A 276 -15.74 3.62 5.21
C LEU A 276 -15.58 2.62 6.36
N VAL A 277 -14.67 2.89 7.30
CA VAL A 277 -14.52 2.08 8.53
C VAL A 277 -15.81 2.10 9.36
N GLU A 278 -16.39 3.27 9.58
CA GLU A 278 -17.67 3.42 10.30
C GLU A 278 -18.81 2.70 9.59
N THR A 279 -18.92 2.86 8.27
CA THR A 279 -20.02 2.33 7.47
C THR A 279 -19.99 0.80 7.39
N THR A 280 -18.79 0.21 7.24
CA THR A 280 -18.63 -1.25 7.25
C THR A 280 -18.83 -1.86 8.63
N GLY A 281 -18.65 -1.10 9.71
CA GLY A 281 -18.91 -1.52 11.09
C GLY A 281 -18.02 -2.66 11.61
N CYS A 282 -17.02 -3.09 10.83
CA CYS A 282 -16.16 -4.22 11.16
C CYS A 282 -15.08 -3.82 12.19
N PHE A 283 -14.64 -2.56 12.17
CA PHE A 283 -13.55 -2.07 13.00
C PHE A 283 -13.89 -0.75 13.69
N THR A 284 -13.18 -0.45 14.77
CA THR A 284 -13.06 0.88 15.37
C THR A 284 -11.73 1.50 14.97
N VAL A 285 -11.70 2.83 14.80
CA VAL A 285 -10.47 3.59 14.58
C VAL A 285 -9.89 3.96 15.94
N GLU A 286 -8.79 3.31 16.34
CA GLU A 286 -8.12 3.57 17.62
C GLU A 286 -7.07 4.69 17.52
N ARG A 287 -6.52 4.88 16.32
CA ARG A 287 -5.55 5.94 16.03
C ARG A 287 -5.61 6.30 14.55
N LEU A 288 -5.48 7.59 14.26
CA LEU A 288 -5.33 8.13 12.92
C LEU A 288 -4.32 9.28 12.97
N GLU A 289 -3.21 9.14 12.26
CA GLU A 289 -2.09 10.08 12.29
C GLU A 289 -1.64 10.42 10.87
N ARG A 290 -1.30 11.69 10.64
CA ARG A 290 -0.70 12.14 9.39
C ARG A 290 0.81 12.11 9.55
N LEU A 291 1.47 11.31 8.72
CA LEU A 291 2.92 11.27 8.62
C LEU A 291 3.37 12.13 7.44
N GLU A 292 4.67 12.24 7.26
CA GLU A 292 5.25 12.97 6.14
C GLU A 292 4.80 12.35 4.79
N THR A 293 4.87 13.15 3.73
CA THR A 293 4.59 12.66 2.38
C THR A 293 5.51 11.51 1.99
N LEU A 294 4.99 10.54 1.24
CA LEU A 294 5.79 9.46 0.68
C LEU A 294 6.83 9.98 -0.33
N PHE A 295 6.53 11.10 -0.98
CA PHE A 295 7.34 11.69 -2.04
C PHE A 295 7.73 13.13 -1.67
N PRO A 296 8.69 13.33 -0.76
CA PRO A 296 9.15 14.67 -0.45
C PRO A 296 9.95 15.21 -1.65
N PRO A 297 9.63 16.40 -2.18
CA PRO A 297 10.38 17.01 -3.28
C PRO A 297 11.89 17.08 -3.02
N ALA A 298 12.27 17.26 -1.75
CA ALA A 298 13.65 17.27 -1.29
C ALA A 298 14.42 15.96 -1.54
N SER A 299 13.76 14.84 -1.81
CA SER A 299 14.42 13.61 -2.28
C SER A 299 15.11 13.78 -3.63
N GLY A 300 14.70 14.76 -4.43
CA GLY A 300 15.30 15.03 -5.74
C GLY A 300 14.74 14.14 -6.85
N ALA A 301 14.79 14.68 -8.07
CA ALA A 301 14.16 14.09 -9.26
C ALA A 301 14.64 12.67 -9.57
N GLN A 302 15.93 12.39 -9.40
CA GLN A 302 16.47 11.07 -9.74
C GLN A 302 15.91 9.96 -8.83
N ILE A 303 15.81 10.21 -7.53
CA ILE A 303 15.29 9.22 -6.57
C ILE A 303 13.80 8.96 -6.85
N LEU A 304 13.02 10.03 -7.05
CA LEU A 304 11.60 9.91 -7.36
C LEU A 304 11.36 9.28 -8.75
N SER A 305 12.21 9.57 -9.73
CA SER A 305 12.17 8.94 -11.05
C SER A 305 12.42 7.43 -10.97
N ASN A 306 13.49 7.02 -10.29
CA ASN A 306 13.81 5.60 -10.13
C ASN A 306 12.72 4.85 -9.34
N HIS A 307 12.10 5.50 -8.36
CA HIS A 307 10.97 4.94 -7.64
C HIS A 307 9.80 4.63 -8.57
N ILE A 308 9.38 5.61 -9.37
CA ILE A 308 8.26 5.46 -10.31
C ILE A 308 8.61 4.42 -11.37
N ARG A 309 9.87 4.38 -11.84
CA ARG A 309 10.37 3.33 -12.72
C ARG A 309 10.21 1.94 -12.11
N ALA A 310 10.68 1.74 -10.88
CA ALA A 310 10.56 0.45 -10.20
C ALA A 310 9.10 0.02 -9.95
N ALA A 311 8.17 0.97 -9.85
CA ALA A 311 6.76 0.70 -9.66
C ALA A 311 5.98 0.44 -10.96
N LEU A 312 6.33 1.10 -12.06
CA LEU A 312 5.48 1.16 -13.27
C LEU A 312 6.14 0.65 -14.55
N GLU A 313 7.47 0.50 -14.60
CA GLU A 313 8.20 0.20 -15.85
C GLU A 313 7.65 -1.02 -16.58
N GLU A 314 7.47 -2.15 -15.90
CA GLU A 314 6.97 -3.38 -16.52
C GLU A 314 5.54 -3.21 -17.07
N SER A 315 4.68 -2.51 -16.33
CA SER A 315 3.30 -2.24 -16.77
C SER A 315 3.26 -1.33 -18.02
N ILE A 316 4.15 -0.35 -18.08
CA ILE A 316 4.29 0.56 -19.22
C ILE A 316 4.85 -0.22 -20.42
N LYS A 317 5.95 -0.96 -20.25
CA LYS A 317 6.54 -1.77 -21.31
C LYS A 317 5.54 -2.75 -21.89
N GLN A 318 4.78 -3.45 -21.05
CA GLN A 318 3.77 -4.41 -21.49
C GLN A 318 2.64 -3.74 -22.29
N HIS A 319 2.11 -2.61 -21.83
CA HIS A 319 1.00 -1.93 -22.51
C HIS A 319 1.42 -1.32 -23.85
N PHE A 320 2.54 -0.59 -23.84
CA PHE A 320 3.02 0.14 -25.01
C PHE A 320 3.80 -0.75 -25.98
N GLY A 321 4.36 -1.87 -25.52
CA GLY A 321 5.27 -2.71 -26.29
C GLY A 321 6.65 -2.09 -26.43
N LEU A 322 7.11 -1.36 -25.41
CA LEU A 322 8.40 -0.66 -25.46
C LEU A 322 9.56 -1.66 -25.34
N SER A 323 10.61 -1.40 -26.13
CA SER A 323 11.93 -2.02 -25.92
C SER A 323 12.58 -1.50 -24.63
N ASP A 324 13.64 -2.15 -24.16
CA ASP A 324 14.43 -1.64 -23.04
C ASP A 324 15.00 -0.24 -23.35
N ASP A 325 15.52 -0.03 -24.56
CA ASP A 325 16.04 1.25 -25.02
C ASP A 325 14.96 2.36 -25.04
N ASP A 326 13.72 2.04 -25.42
CA ASP A 326 12.63 3.01 -25.42
C ASP A 326 12.09 3.29 -24.00
N SER A 327 12.13 2.28 -23.12
CA SER A 327 11.88 2.47 -21.68
C SER A 327 12.92 3.41 -21.08
N ASP A 328 14.19 3.23 -21.39
CA ASP A 328 15.27 4.13 -20.95
C ASP A 328 15.05 5.56 -21.43
N LYS A 329 14.70 5.76 -22.71
CA LYS A 329 14.35 7.08 -23.24
C LYS A 329 13.19 7.74 -22.49
N LEU A 330 12.15 6.96 -22.15
CA LEU A 330 11.01 7.47 -21.36
C LEU A 330 11.47 7.95 -19.99
N PHE A 331 12.23 7.14 -19.25
CA PHE A 331 12.64 7.47 -17.89
C PHE A 331 13.74 8.55 -17.83
N ASP A 332 14.57 8.66 -18.85
CA ASP A 332 15.51 9.77 -19.02
C ASP A 332 14.77 11.10 -19.26
N LEU A 333 13.76 11.09 -20.13
CA LEU A 333 12.90 12.24 -20.36
C LEU A 333 12.13 12.61 -19.09
N TYR A 334 11.57 11.61 -18.41
CA TYR A 334 10.82 11.76 -17.16
C TYR A 334 11.69 12.39 -16.06
N SER A 335 12.91 11.89 -15.86
CA SER A 335 13.85 12.44 -14.86
C SER A 335 14.15 13.92 -15.12
N LYS A 336 14.38 14.30 -16.38
CA LYS A 336 14.62 15.70 -16.79
C LYS A 336 13.41 16.59 -16.51
N ARG A 337 12.22 16.19 -16.97
CA ARG A 337 10.98 16.95 -16.76
C ARG A 337 10.62 17.11 -15.28
N LEU A 338 10.90 16.06 -14.50
CA LEU A 338 10.64 16.08 -13.08
C LEU A 338 11.56 17.05 -12.33
N ALA A 339 12.85 17.15 -12.73
CA ALA A 339 13.78 18.12 -12.16
C ALA A 339 13.28 19.56 -12.32
N ASP A 340 12.83 19.92 -13.52
CA ASP A 340 12.26 21.25 -13.80
C ASP A 340 11.00 21.48 -12.95
N SER A 341 10.12 20.50 -12.89
CA SER A 341 8.83 20.62 -12.20
C SER A 341 8.98 20.74 -10.68
N LEU A 342 9.86 19.95 -10.07
CA LEU A 342 10.11 19.99 -8.62
C LEU A 342 10.70 21.33 -8.18
N SER A 343 11.49 21.99 -9.03
CA SER A 343 12.06 23.31 -8.72
C SER A 343 11.00 24.41 -8.55
N ILE A 344 9.81 24.21 -9.14
CA ILE A 344 8.67 25.14 -9.11
C ILE A 344 7.66 24.72 -8.02
N PHE A 345 7.76 23.49 -7.50
CA PHE A 345 6.73 22.87 -6.67
C PHE A 345 7.08 22.96 -5.18
N THR A 346 6.90 24.14 -4.59
CA THR A 346 7.39 24.47 -3.24
C THR A 346 6.36 24.33 -2.10
N GLU A 347 5.09 24.01 -2.36
CA GLU A 347 4.00 24.12 -1.35
C GLU A 347 3.17 22.82 -1.12
N SER A 348 3.66 21.65 -1.55
CA SER A 348 2.84 20.44 -1.59
C SER A 348 2.90 19.52 -0.37
N GLU A 349 3.87 19.73 0.53
CA GLU A 349 4.11 18.80 1.64
C GLU A 349 2.92 18.73 2.61
N GLU A 350 2.11 19.79 2.70
CA GLU A 350 0.91 19.81 3.56
C GLU A 350 -0.31 19.14 2.91
N LYS A 351 -0.31 18.95 1.58
CA LYS A 351 -1.50 18.51 0.83
C LYS A 351 -1.59 17.01 0.64
N SER A 352 -0.47 16.30 0.71
CA SER A 352 -0.39 14.84 0.67
C SER A 352 0.51 14.31 1.76
N PHE A 353 0.11 13.18 2.36
CA PHE A 353 0.80 12.57 3.48
C PHE A 353 0.63 11.05 3.42
N GLN A 354 1.43 10.31 4.18
CA GLN A 354 1.07 8.95 4.54
C GLN A 354 0.10 9.00 5.73
N LEU A 355 -1.08 8.40 5.57
CA LEU A 355 -2.04 8.25 6.65
C LEU A 355 -1.77 6.94 7.37
N PHE A 356 -1.42 7.02 8.66
CA PHE A 356 -1.29 5.87 9.54
C PHE A 356 -2.59 5.65 10.30
N LEU A 357 -3.15 4.44 10.21
CA LEU A 357 -4.33 4.04 10.98
C LEU A 357 -4.03 2.81 11.83
N VAL A 358 -4.59 2.81 13.04
CA VAL A 358 -4.75 1.63 13.87
C VAL A 358 -6.23 1.32 13.93
N LEU A 359 -6.62 0.17 13.39
CA LEU A 359 -7.98 -0.33 13.44
C LEU A 359 -8.05 -1.53 14.39
N LYS A 360 -9.09 -1.60 15.21
CA LYS A 360 -9.34 -2.73 16.12
C LYS A 360 -10.61 -3.45 15.70
N ARG A 361 -10.56 -4.78 15.64
CA ARG A 361 -11.69 -5.60 15.21
C ARG A 361 -12.80 -5.60 16.28
N ASN A 362 -13.99 -5.17 15.88
CA ASN A 362 -15.17 -5.12 16.75
C ASN A 362 -15.63 -6.52 17.18
N SER A 363 -16.30 -6.63 18.34
CA SER A 363 -16.88 -7.89 18.83
C SER A 363 -18.18 -8.31 18.12
N VAL A 364 -18.53 -7.66 16.99
CA VAL A 364 -19.78 -7.88 16.26
C VAL A 364 -19.65 -9.09 15.32
N ILE A 365 -20.68 -9.95 15.31
CA ILE A 365 -20.85 -11.01 14.33
C ILE A 365 -21.14 -10.37 12.97
N ILE A 366 -20.21 -10.48 12.02
CA ILE A 366 -20.44 -10.01 10.66
C ILE A 366 -21.40 -11.01 9.99
N ALA A 367 -22.58 -10.52 9.61
CA ALA A 367 -23.56 -11.29 8.85
C ALA A 367 -22.96 -11.76 7.50
N HIS A 368 -23.43 -12.90 7.00
CA HIS A 368 -22.89 -13.58 5.82
C HIS A 368 -23.12 -12.83 4.51
#